data_AF-B9XH27-F1
#
_entry.id   AF-B9XH27-F1
#
_cell.length_a   1.000
_cell.length_b   1.000
_cell.length_c   1.000
_cell.angle_alpha   90.00
_cell.angle_beta   90.00
_cell.angle_gamma   90.00
#
_symmetry.space_group_name_H-M   'P 1'
#
loop_
_entity.id
_entity.type
_entity.pdbx_description
1 polymer ?
#
loop_
_entity_poly.entity_id
_entity_poly.type
_entity_poly.pdbx_seq_one_letter_code
_entity_poly.pdbx_strand_id
1 'polypeptide(L)'
;METIATYSEVRFDGSRKFTLFSDKLAVNGKRTLHSEFETVIPLNTLDPNYDRLRVRNVNFGVGLWMAVIAFVTSTVLVSGFKMSFTALAPGMIATVGLAGLILCAATYRKVEFLRFKNAAGLAILDIARAGKDAPKFDSFIEALIKQIKNSRGPAQDVDAANVVDPSATGHSPKQ
;
A
#
# COMPACT_ATOMS: atom_id res chain seq x y z
N MET A 1 26.21 3.55 -14.56
CA MET A 1 25.12 2.55 -14.51
C MET A 1 23.98 3.10 -15.33
N GLU A 2 23.55 2.38 -16.37
CA GLU A 2 22.48 2.83 -17.26
C GLU A 2 21.12 2.65 -16.59
N THR A 3 20.26 3.66 -16.69
CA THR A 3 18.89 3.60 -16.15
C THR A 3 17.97 3.00 -17.20
N ILE A 4 17.27 1.92 -16.84
CA ILE A 4 16.40 1.18 -17.76
C ILE A 4 15.01 1.81 -17.80
N ALA A 5 14.45 2.10 -16.63
CA ALA A 5 13.12 2.67 -16.50
C ALA A 5 12.97 3.47 -15.21
N THR A 6 12.05 4.44 -15.22
CA THR A 6 11.69 5.22 -14.03
C THR A 6 10.18 5.30 -13.88
N TYR A 7 9.70 5.21 -12.64
CA TYR A 7 8.29 5.34 -12.31
C TYR A 7 8.12 6.20 -11.06
N SER A 8 7.17 7.13 -11.07
CA SER A 8 6.86 7.99 -9.93
C SER A 8 5.42 7.79 -9.48
N GLU A 9 5.24 7.35 -8.24
CA GLU A 9 3.94 7.31 -7.61
C GLU A 9 3.77 8.50 -6.65
N VAL A 10 2.55 9.03 -6.62
CA VAL A 10 2.15 10.07 -5.66
C VAL A 10 0.86 9.61 -5.00
N ARG A 11 0.90 9.51 -3.68
CA ARG A 11 -0.21 9.07 -2.83
C ARG A 11 -0.48 10.16 -1.79
N PHE A 12 -1.54 9.96 -1.01
CA PHE A 12 -1.90 10.88 0.07
C PHE A 12 -0.85 10.90 1.21
N ASP A 13 -0.17 9.77 1.43
CA ASP A 13 0.83 9.57 2.50
C ASP A 13 2.28 9.85 2.05
N GLY A 14 2.48 10.27 0.80
CA GLY A 14 3.80 10.62 0.28
C GLY A 14 3.98 10.32 -1.21
N SER A 15 5.20 10.50 -1.69
CA SER A 15 5.61 10.16 -3.05
C SER A 15 6.81 9.25 -3.04
N ARG A 16 6.92 8.39 -4.05
CA ARG A 16 8.07 7.50 -4.28
C ARG A 16 8.45 7.52 -5.74
N LYS A 17 9.75 7.65 -6.01
CA LYS A 17 10.37 7.52 -7.32
C LYS A 17 11.19 6.25 -7.35
N PHE A 18 10.82 5.37 -8.28
CA PHE A 18 11.50 4.13 -8.56
C PHE A 18 12.42 4.33 -9.77
N THR A 19 13.66 3.89 -9.66
CA THR A 19 14.65 3.92 -10.73
C THR A 19 15.23 2.53 -10.87
N LEU A 20 14.91 1.88 -11.99
CA LEU A 20 15.32 0.53 -12.32
C LEU A 20 16.67 0.57 -13.04
N PHE A 21 17.65 -0.13 -12.46
CA PHE A 21 18.95 -0.42 -13.06
C PHE A 21 19.01 -1.90 -13.47
N SER A 22 20.13 -2.33 -14.02
CA SER A 22 20.36 -3.73 -14.45
C SER A 22 20.37 -4.74 -13.30
N ASP A 23 20.82 -4.33 -12.12
CA ASP A 23 21.10 -5.21 -10.97
C ASP A 23 20.28 -4.87 -9.72
N LYS A 24 19.74 -3.65 -9.66
CA LYS A 24 19.06 -3.10 -8.47
C LYS A 24 17.90 -2.19 -8.84
N LEU A 25 17.00 -2.03 -7.88
CA LEU A 25 15.94 -1.03 -7.90
C LEU A 25 16.24 0.02 -6.81
N ALA A 26 16.49 1.25 -7.21
CA ALA A 26 16.58 2.36 -6.26
C ALA A 26 15.20 2.98 -6.05
N VAL A 27 14.84 3.21 -4.79
CA VAL A 27 13.57 3.80 -4.38
C VAL A 27 13.87 5.03 -3.53
N ASN A 28 13.49 6.18 -4.04
CA ASN A 28 13.61 7.47 -3.37
C ASN A 28 12.22 7.94 -2.98
N GLY A 29 11.97 8.16 -1.69
CA GLY A 29 10.65 8.55 -1.21
C GLY A 29 10.67 9.82 -0.36
N LYS A 30 9.54 10.54 -0.37
CA LYS A 30 9.24 11.64 0.55
C LYS A 30 7.95 11.33 1.30
N ARG A 31 8.00 11.38 2.64
CA ARG A 31 6.81 11.25 3.50
C ARG A 31 6.23 12.63 3.86
N THR A 32 4.96 12.67 4.23
CA THR A 32 4.20 13.89 4.56
C THR A 32 4.78 14.73 5.72
N LEU A 33 5.78 14.21 6.45
CA LEU A 33 6.52 14.91 7.52
C LEU A 33 8.00 15.17 7.17
N HIS A 34 8.31 15.45 5.90
CA HIS A 34 9.65 15.85 5.42
C HIS A 34 10.77 14.82 5.63
N SER A 35 10.46 13.58 6.00
CA SER A 35 11.45 12.50 5.96
C SER A 35 11.62 12.05 4.51
N GLU A 36 12.80 12.29 3.97
CA GLU A 36 13.28 11.68 2.74
C GLU A 36 13.96 10.35 3.11
N PHE A 37 13.75 9.34 2.28
CA PHE A 37 14.44 8.06 2.42
C PHE A 37 14.88 7.55 1.06
N GLU A 38 16.04 6.91 1.06
CA GLU A 38 16.58 6.19 -0.08
C GLU A 38 16.77 4.74 0.33
N THR A 39 16.27 3.82 -0.49
CA THR A 39 16.52 2.39 -0.32
C THR A 39 16.87 1.77 -1.64
N VAL A 40 17.82 0.83 -1.61
CA VAL A 40 18.30 0.11 -2.78
C VAL A 40 17.99 -1.36 -2.58
N ILE A 41 17.25 -1.95 -3.51
CA ILE A 41 16.80 -3.34 -3.44
C ILE A 41 17.51 -4.11 -4.56
N PRO A 42 18.40 -5.08 -4.24
CA PRO A 42 19.02 -5.94 -5.24
C PRO A 42 17.96 -6.82 -5.94
N LEU A 43 17.96 -6.86 -7.27
CA LEU A 43 16.92 -7.56 -8.05
C LEU A 43 16.93 -9.07 -7.84
N ASN A 44 18.11 -9.65 -7.58
CA ASN A 44 18.25 -11.08 -7.30
C ASN A 44 17.49 -11.52 -6.03
N THR A 45 17.22 -10.60 -5.09
CA THR A 45 16.45 -10.89 -3.86
C THR A 45 14.94 -10.94 -4.07
N LEU A 46 14.42 -10.34 -5.16
CA LEU A 46 12.99 -10.23 -5.43
C LEU A 46 12.48 -11.42 -6.24
N ASP A 47 11.33 -11.95 -5.86
CA ASP A 47 10.57 -12.93 -6.63
C ASP A 47 9.91 -12.24 -7.83
N PRO A 48 10.00 -12.79 -9.06
CA PRO A 48 9.30 -12.23 -10.22
C PRO A 48 7.77 -12.31 -10.10
N ASN A 49 7.25 -13.20 -9.26
CA ASN A 49 5.84 -13.29 -8.95
C ASN A 49 5.45 -12.21 -7.95
N TYR A 50 4.27 -11.63 -8.14
CA TYR A 50 3.74 -10.58 -7.30
C TYR A 50 2.27 -10.82 -6.97
N ASP A 51 1.86 -10.35 -5.80
CA ASP A 51 0.44 -10.30 -5.46
C ASP A 51 -0.16 -8.98 -5.92
N ARG A 52 -1.36 -9.05 -6.50
CA ARG A 52 -2.14 -7.86 -6.85
C ARG A 52 -3.15 -7.57 -5.75
N LEU A 53 -2.97 -6.43 -5.08
CA LEU A 53 -3.81 -5.99 -3.97
C LEU A 53 -4.57 -4.71 -4.35
N ARG A 54 -5.81 -4.58 -3.89
CA ARG A 54 -6.58 -3.33 -4.01
C ARG A 54 -6.90 -2.81 -2.63
N VAL A 55 -6.08 -1.87 -2.17
CA VAL A 55 -6.12 -1.38 -0.79
C VAL A 55 -6.74 0.01 -0.76
N ARG A 56 -7.61 0.27 0.22
CA ARG A 56 -8.11 1.62 0.49
C ARG A 56 -7.17 2.30 1.47
N ASN A 57 -6.99 3.61 1.34
CA ASN A 57 -6.15 4.37 2.26
C ASN A 57 -6.69 4.25 3.70
N VAL A 58 -5.81 4.06 4.68
CA VAL A 58 -6.16 3.95 6.12
C VAL A 58 -6.92 5.19 6.61
N ASN A 59 -6.66 6.36 6.03
CA ASN A 59 -7.34 7.62 6.34
C ASN A 59 -8.84 7.60 6.03
N PHE A 60 -9.30 6.69 5.17
CA PHE A 60 -10.74 6.48 4.98
C PHE A 60 -11.40 5.97 6.27
N GLY A 61 -10.75 5.01 6.95
CA GLY A 61 -11.25 4.50 8.23
C GLY A 61 -11.26 5.58 9.30
N VAL A 62 -10.21 6.42 9.34
CA VAL A 62 -10.13 7.57 10.26
C VAL A 62 -11.28 8.55 10.01
N GLY A 63 -11.50 8.97 8.76
CA GLY A 63 -12.60 9.87 8.42
C GLY A 63 -13.97 9.29 8.76
N LEU A 64 -14.15 7.98 8.57
CA LEU A 64 -15.40 7.29 8.87
C LEU A 64 -15.67 7.28 10.38
N TRP A 65 -14.65 6.94 11.18
CA TRP A 65 -14.76 6.98 12.64
C TRP A 65 -15.00 8.39 13.18
N MET A 66 -14.35 9.41 12.62
CA MET A 66 -14.63 10.81 12.97
C MET A 66 -16.09 11.18 12.72
N ALA A 67 -16.64 10.81 11.56
CA ALA A 67 -18.03 11.08 11.22
C ALA A 67 -19.01 10.35 12.16
N VAL A 68 -18.75 9.08 12.47
CA VAL A 68 -19.58 8.27 13.38
C VAL A 68 -19.55 8.83 14.80
N ILE A 69 -18.36 9.13 15.35
CA ILE A 69 -18.23 9.68 16.70
C ILE A 69 -18.90 11.05 16.79
N ALA A 70 -18.70 11.91 15.79
CA ALA A 70 -19.34 13.22 15.74
C ALA A 70 -20.88 13.10 15.71
N PHE A 71 -21.41 12.18 14.89
CA PHE A 71 -22.84 11.91 14.83
C PHE A 71 -23.39 11.45 16.18
N VAL A 72 -22.81 10.40 16.78
CA VAL A 72 -23.24 9.86 18.07
C VAL A 72 -23.18 10.93 19.17
N THR A 73 -22.07 11.67 19.25
CA THR A 73 -21.90 12.72 20.27
C THR A 73 -22.92 13.85 20.09
N SER A 74 -23.17 14.27 18.84
CA SER A 74 -24.17 15.29 18.54
C SER A 74 -25.57 14.84 18.95
N THR A 75 -25.94 13.59 18.64
CA THR A 75 -27.22 13.01 19.05
C THR A 75 -27.37 12.95 20.56
N VAL A 76 -26.33 12.52 21.29
CA VAL A 76 -26.37 12.46 22.76
C VAL A 76 -26.53 13.86 23.38
N LEU A 77 -25.83 14.87 22.86
CA LEU A 77 -25.96 16.24 23.37
C LEU A 77 -27.35 16.85 23.10
N VAL A 78 -27.87 16.66 21.89
CA VAL A 78 -29.14 17.26 21.49
C VAL A 78 -30.32 16.51 22.10
N SER A 79 -30.34 15.18 22.01
CA SER A 79 -31.49 14.38 22.46
C SER A 79 -31.37 13.98 23.93
N GLY A 80 -30.17 13.61 24.40
CA GLY A 80 -29.95 13.17 25.77
C GLY A 80 -29.89 14.34 26.75
N PHE A 81 -29.05 15.34 26.46
CA PHE A 81 -28.89 16.53 27.31
C PHE A 81 -29.83 17.68 26.96
N LYS A 82 -30.71 17.51 25.95
CA LYS A 82 -31.66 18.53 25.48
C LYS A 82 -31.00 19.86 25.10
N MET A 83 -29.72 19.82 24.70
CA MET A 83 -29.02 21.01 24.25
C MET A 83 -29.56 21.45 22.89
N SER A 84 -29.74 22.76 22.69
CA SER A 84 -30.14 23.26 21.37
C SER A 84 -29.10 22.88 20.32
N PHE A 85 -29.54 22.45 19.14
CA PHE A 85 -28.64 22.18 18.01
C PHE A 85 -27.86 23.43 17.58
N THR A 86 -28.42 24.62 17.82
CA THR A 86 -27.76 25.91 17.56
C THR A 86 -26.73 26.30 18.61
N ALA A 87 -26.62 25.56 19.72
CA ALA A 87 -25.57 25.78 20.70
C ALA A 87 -24.20 25.48 20.06
N LEU A 88 -23.18 26.19 20.54
CA LEU A 88 -21.82 26.12 19.99
C LEU A 88 -21.27 24.68 19.96
N ALA A 89 -21.54 23.89 21.00
CA ALA A 89 -20.96 22.55 21.15
C ALA A 89 -21.46 21.54 20.08
N PRO A 90 -22.78 21.31 19.88
CA PRO A 90 -23.28 20.48 18.79
C PRO A 90 -22.84 20.98 17.40
N GLY A 91 -22.82 22.29 17.18
CA GLY A 91 -22.34 22.89 15.94
C GLY A 91 -20.88 22.57 15.63
N MET A 92 -19.98 22.71 16.62
CA MET A 92 -18.55 22.36 16.45
C MET A 92 -18.34 20.86 16.23
N ILE A 93 -19.15 20.01 16.85
CA ILE A 93 -19.03 18.56 16.64
C ILE A 93 -19.49 18.20 15.22
N ALA A 94 -20.57 18.82 14.73
CA ALA A 94 -21.04 18.62 13.36
C ALA A 94 -19.99 19.01 12.30
N THR A 95 -19.21 20.07 12.52
CA THR A 95 -18.13 20.45 11.58
C THR A 95 -16.98 19.44 11.58
N VAL A 96 -16.64 18.83 12.72
CA VAL A 96 -15.69 17.70 12.78
C VAL A 96 -16.22 16.50 12.01
N GLY A 97 -17.52 16.19 12.15
CA GLY A 97 -18.17 15.13 11.38
C GLY A 97 -18.12 15.38 9.87
N LEU A 98 -18.39 16.61 9.44
CA LEU A 98 -18.29 17.03 8.04
C LEU A 98 -16.86 16.91 7.51
N ALA A 99 -15.85 17.32 8.29
CA ALA A 99 -14.44 17.12 7.93
C ALA A 99 -14.09 15.64 7.75
N GLY A 100 -14.61 14.77 8.63
CA GLY A 100 -14.48 13.31 8.50
C GLY A 100 -15.09 12.77 7.20
N LEU A 101 -16.28 13.25 6.82
CA LEU A 101 -16.92 12.87 5.55
C LEU A 101 -16.14 13.37 4.32
N ILE A 102 -15.60 14.59 4.37
CA ILE A 102 -14.73 15.12 3.30
C ILE A 102 -13.48 14.24 3.15
N LEU A 103 -12.86 13.84 4.28
CA LEU A 103 -11.70 12.95 4.27
C LEU A 103 -12.04 11.57 3.69
N CYS A 104 -13.21 11.01 4.04
CA CYS A 104 -13.73 9.78 3.45
C CYS A 104 -13.88 9.89 1.93
N ALA A 105 -14.52 10.96 1.45
CA ALA A 105 -14.73 11.18 0.03
C ALA A 105 -13.39 11.31 -0.72
N ALA A 106 -12.44 12.06 -0.15
CA ALA A 106 -11.11 12.26 -0.73
C ALA A 106 -10.28 10.96 -0.78
N THR A 107 -10.53 10.00 0.12
CA THR A 107 -9.75 8.76 0.26
C THR A 107 -10.54 7.48 -0.09
N TYR A 108 -11.73 7.63 -0.67
CA TYR A 108 -12.63 6.52 -0.97
C TYR A 108 -12.07 5.55 -2.03
N ARG A 109 -11.30 6.09 -2.99
CA ARG A 109 -10.78 5.35 -4.13
C ARG A 109 -9.77 4.30 -3.66
N LYS A 110 -10.01 3.03 -4.03
CA LYS A 110 -9.04 1.96 -3.84
C LYS A 110 -7.86 2.17 -4.79
N VAL A 111 -6.66 1.98 -4.28
CA VAL A 111 -5.42 2.03 -5.06
C VAL A 111 -4.95 0.60 -5.29
N GLU A 112 -4.52 0.32 -6.53
CA GLU A 112 -3.94 -0.97 -6.90
C GLU A 112 -2.46 -0.99 -6.50
N PHE A 113 -2.06 -2.08 -5.86
CA PHE A 113 -0.70 -2.34 -5.40
C PHE A 113 -0.24 -3.67 -5.98
N LEU A 114 1.01 -3.70 -6.46
CA LEU A 114 1.71 -4.94 -6.72
C LEU A 114 2.77 -5.13 -5.64
N ARG A 115 2.68 -6.29 -4.97
CA ARG A 115 3.54 -6.67 -3.85
C ARG A 115 4.51 -7.75 -4.29
N PHE A 116 5.78 -7.41 -4.32
CA PHE A 116 6.88 -8.32 -4.59
C PHE A 116 7.42 -8.87 -3.28
N LYS A 117 7.64 -10.18 -3.27
CA LYS A 117 8.19 -10.92 -2.13
C LYS A 117 9.64 -11.30 -2.40
N ASN A 118 10.35 -11.77 -1.39
CA ASN A 118 11.62 -12.49 -1.58
C ASN A 118 11.37 -14.00 -1.66
N ALA A 119 12.46 -14.77 -1.84
CA ALA A 119 12.41 -16.24 -1.86
C ALA A 119 11.87 -16.86 -0.54
N ALA A 120 11.92 -16.14 0.58
CA ALA A 120 11.32 -16.56 1.85
C ALA A 120 9.84 -16.18 1.99
N GLY A 121 9.21 -15.63 0.94
CA GLY A 121 7.81 -15.20 0.94
C GLY A 121 7.53 -13.88 1.66
N LEU A 122 8.55 -13.19 2.17
CA LEU A 122 8.42 -11.90 2.86
C LEU A 122 8.21 -10.77 1.87
N ALA A 123 7.26 -9.88 2.13
CA ALA A 123 7.01 -8.71 1.30
C ALA A 123 8.15 -7.68 1.44
N ILE A 124 8.86 -7.42 0.35
CA ILE A 124 10.01 -6.50 0.33
C ILE A 124 9.66 -5.18 -0.36
N LEU A 125 8.81 -5.24 -1.39
CA LEU A 125 8.55 -4.11 -2.26
C LEU A 125 7.07 -4.04 -2.63
N ASP A 126 6.44 -2.91 -2.29
CA ASP A 126 5.09 -2.58 -2.73
C ASP A 126 5.15 -1.40 -3.71
N ILE A 127 4.56 -1.54 -4.90
CA ILE A 127 4.46 -0.49 -5.91
C ILE A 127 2.98 -0.20 -6.16
N ALA A 128 2.59 1.07 -6.01
CA ALA A 128 1.22 1.50 -6.16
C ALA A 128 0.99 2.11 -7.54
N ARG A 129 -0.14 1.81 -8.16
CA ARG A 129 -0.60 2.48 -9.38
C ARG A 129 -1.23 3.82 -9.04
N ALA A 130 -0.39 4.85 -8.88
CA ALA A 130 -0.83 6.18 -8.46
C ALA A 130 0.03 7.31 -9.08
N GLY A 131 -0.42 8.55 -8.93
CA GLY A 131 0.28 9.73 -9.43
C GLY A 131 0.20 9.96 -10.94
N LYS A 132 1.01 10.91 -11.42
CA LYS A 132 1.02 11.36 -12.84
C LYS A 132 1.52 10.28 -13.79
N ASP A 133 2.42 9.41 -13.34
CA ASP A 133 2.97 8.33 -14.16
C ASP A 133 2.12 7.04 -14.12
N ALA A 134 0.94 7.02 -13.49
CA ALA A 134 0.07 5.84 -13.45
C ALA A 134 -0.19 5.15 -14.81
N PRO A 135 -0.24 5.84 -15.97
CA PRO A 135 -0.31 5.18 -17.28
C PRO A 135 0.91 4.33 -17.65
N LYS A 136 2.10 4.64 -17.11
CA LYS A 136 3.36 3.91 -17.32
C LYS A 136 3.53 2.73 -16.36
N PHE A 137 2.54 2.47 -15.50
CA PHE A 137 2.66 1.47 -14.45
C PHE A 137 2.92 0.08 -15.01
N ASP A 138 2.10 -0.39 -15.95
CA ASP A 138 2.22 -1.76 -16.46
C ASP A 138 3.56 -1.98 -17.19
N SER A 139 3.98 -1.03 -18.03
CA SER A 139 5.27 -1.13 -18.75
C SER A 139 6.47 -1.09 -17.81
N PHE A 140 6.40 -0.32 -16.72
CA PHE A 140 7.43 -0.34 -15.68
C PHE A 140 7.50 -1.69 -14.97
N ILE A 141 6.35 -2.28 -14.62
CA ILE A 141 6.27 -3.58 -13.96
C ILE A 141 6.79 -4.69 -14.87
N GLU A 142 6.45 -4.68 -16.15
CA GLU A 142 6.98 -5.62 -17.14
C GLU A 142 8.50 -5.53 -17.24
N ALA A 143 9.05 -4.31 -17.31
CA ALA A 143 10.50 -4.09 -17.32
C ALA A 143 11.16 -4.60 -16.02
N LEU A 144 10.56 -4.33 -14.87
CA LEU A 144 11.05 -4.82 -13.57
C LEU A 144 11.09 -6.35 -13.52
N ILE A 145 10.00 -7.03 -13.89
CA ILE A 145 9.93 -8.50 -13.89
C ILE A 145 10.98 -9.09 -14.84
N LYS A 146 11.14 -8.51 -16.02
CA LYS A 146 12.17 -8.93 -16.98
C LYS A 146 13.57 -8.85 -16.35
N GLN A 147 13.88 -7.76 -15.65
CA GLN A 147 15.19 -7.60 -15.01
C GLN A 147 15.38 -8.52 -13.79
N ILE A 148 14.33 -8.76 -13.00
CA ILE A 148 14.38 -9.74 -11.90
C ILE A 148 14.76 -11.12 -12.46
N LYS A 149 14.08 -11.58 -13.52
CA LYS A 149 14.38 -12.87 -14.16
C LYS A 149 15.82 -12.93 -14.70
N ASN A 150 16.28 -11.87 -15.38
CA ASN A 150 17.64 -11.81 -15.89
C ASN A 150 18.69 -11.86 -14.77
N SER A 151 18.41 -11.25 -13.61
CA SER A 151 19.35 -11.16 -12.50
C SER A 151 19.55 -12.47 -11.72
N ARG A 152 18.59 -13.40 -11.80
CA ARG A 152 18.66 -14.70 -11.10
C ARG A 152 19.40 -15.79 -11.89
N GLY A 153 19.53 -15.60 -13.20
CA GLY A 153 20.09 -16.63 -14.10
C GLY A 153 19.24 -17.91 -14.14
N PRO A 154 19.52 -18.82 -15.09
CA PRO A 154 18.73 -20.05 -15.28
C PRO A 154 18.85 -21.07 -14.13
N ALA A 155 19.78 -20.90 -13.19
CA ALA A 155 20.07 -21.89 -12.16
C ALA A 155 19.13 -21.83 -10.93
N GLN A 156 18.46 -20.71 -10.66
CA GLN A 156 17.63 -20.55 -9.45
C GLN A 156 16.15 -20.94 -9.62
N ASP A 157 15.67 -21.14 -10.85
CA ASP A 157 14.27 -21.49 -11.11
C ASP A 157 13.93 -22.95 -10.75
N VAL A 158 14.95 -23.82 -10.57
CA VAL A 158 14.76 -25.25 -10.28
C VAL A 158 14.46 -25.51 -8.79
N ASP A 159 15.04 -24.71 -7.88
CA ASP A 159 14.86 -24.92 -6.43
C ASP A 159 13.49 -24.45 -5.94
N ALA A 160 12.90 -23.39 -6.54
CA ALA A 160 11.60 -22.88 -6.13
C ALA A 160 10.44 -23.84 -6.44
N ALA A 161 10.57 -24.66 -7.48
CA ALA A 161 9.57 -25.66 -7.84
C ALA A 161 9.62 -26.92 -6.96
N ASN A 162 10.71 -27.12 -6.20
CA ASN A 162 10.96 -28.36 -5.45
C ASN A 162 10.76 -28.21 -3.93
N VAL A 163 10.36 -27.02 -3.45
CA VAL A 163 9.88 -26.84 -2.07
C VAL A 163 8.43 -27.33 -1.99
N VAL A 164 8.27 -28.64 -2.15
CA VAL A 164 7.03 -29.36 -1.85
C VAL A 164 6.83 -29.33 -0.34
N ASP A 165 5.69 -28.79 0.05
CA ASP A 165 5.19 -28.63 1.41
C ASP A 165 5.35 -29.90 2.28
N PRO A 166 6.26 -29.92 3.28
CA PRO A 166 6.43 -31.07 4.17
C PRO A 166 5.29 -31.22 5.19
N SER A 167 4.28 -30.34 5.21
CA SER A 167 3.18 -30.41 6.19
C SER A 167 2.08 -31.44 5.88
N ALA A 168 2.19 -32.20 4.78
CA ALA A 168 1.19 -33.19 4.38
C ALA A 168 1.29 -34.60 5.03
N THR A 169 2.22 -34.85 5.96
CA THR A 169 2.34 -36.17 6.61
C THR A 169 2.26 -36.09 8.14
N GLY A 170 1.07 -36.25 8.70
CA GLY A 170 0.95 -36.32 10.17
C GLY A 170 -0.45 -36.35 10.77
N HIS A 171 -1.43 -37.03 10.17
CA HIS A 171 -2.66 -37.37 10.88
C HIS A 171 -2.59 -38.82 11.35
N SER A 172 -2.15 -39.01 12.60
CA SER A 172 -2.23 -40.28 13.31
C SER A 172 -3.68 -40.51 13.77
N PRO A 173 -4.33 -41.63 13.42
CA PRO A 173 -5.64 -41.96 13.95
C PRO A 173 -5.49 -42.42 15.40
N LYS A 174 -6.19 -41.76 16.33
CA LYS A 174 -6.33 -42.26 17.70
C LYS A 174 -7.32 -43.43 17.71
N GLN A 175 -6.87 -44.55 18.24
CA GLN A 175 -7.70 -45.67 18.70
C GLN A 175 -8.34 -45.32 20.05
#